data_AF-A0A9E2GP00-F1
#
_entry.id   AF-A0A9E2GP00-F1
#
_cell.length_a   1.000
_cell.length_b   1.000
_cell.length_c   1.000
_cell.angle_alpha   90.00
_cell.angle_beta   90.00
_cell.angle_gamma   90.00
#
_symmetry.space_group_name_H-M   'P 1'
#
loop_
_entity.id
_entity.type
_entity.pdbx_description
1 polymer ?
#
loop_
_entity_poly.entity_id
_entity_poly.type
_entity_poly.pdbx_seq_one_letter_code
_entity_poly.pdbx_strand_id
1 'polypeptide(L)'
;MRCLVGALLAGLCLQTQAGPDFLPQAQAYLVEADGRILWERNADRPLPPASLTKLMTALLVQERGALDREVTVDRAAAMETGSRLGLAPGDRLKAADLMAAALIQSANDACHALADWVAGDEARFVALMNARARQLGLASTRFTNACGHDQPGHRASARDLAALATLALAVPEIARLVALPELAIATTNGRRTFRLTNKNALIGRYPGAQGVKSGYTQQAGKCLIAAAQRDGHRVLLVLLNAPNRWWDASDSLDRAFAELRQPT
;
A
#
# COMPACT_ATOMS: atom_id res chain seq x y z
N MET A 1 30.55 -25.82 -57.39
CA MET A 1 29.24 -25.78 -56.70
C MET A 1 29.19 -26.85 -55.63
N ARG A 2 29.28 -26.48 -54.35
CA ARG A 2 28.72 -27.22 -53.20
C ARG A 2 28.71 -26.28 -52.00
N CYS A 3 27.51 -26.06 -51.49
CA CYS A 3 27.11 -24.96 -50.61
C CYS A 3 27.66 -25.08 -49.19
N LEU A 4 28.04 -23.94 -48.61
CA LEU A 4 28.11 -23.73 -47.17
C LEU A 4 26.69 -23.71 -46.60
N VAL A 5 26.41 -24.53 -45.59
CA VAL A 5 25.20 -24.41 -44.75
C VAL A 5 25.67 -23.90 -43.39
N GLY A 6 25.46 -22.61 -43.14
CA GLY A 6 25.60 -22.01 -41.82
C GLY A 6 24.32 -22.23 -41.02
N ALA A 7 24.42 -22.91 -39.88
CA ALA A 7 23.30 -23.06 -38.95
C ALA A 7 23.24 -21.84 -38.01
N LEU A 8 22.28 -20.95 -38.24
CA LEU A 8 21.84 -19.96 -37.26
C LEU A 8 20.84 -20.63 -36.31
N LEU A 9 21.23 -20.86 -35.06
CA LEU A 9 20.28 -21.19 -34.00
C LEU A 9 19.82 -19.87 -33.36
N ALA A 10 18.64 -19.42 -33.80
CA ALA A 10 17.92 -18.30 -33.21
C ALA A 10 17.50 -18.66 -31.77
N GLY A 11 17.89 -17.84 -30.80
CA GLY A 11 17.40 -17.95 -29.43
C GLY A 11 15.90 -17.68 -29.38
N LEU A 12 15.12 -18.65 -28.90
CA LEU A 12 13.72 -18.42 -28.53
C LEU A 12 13.68 -17.48 -27.31
N CYS A 13 13.43 -16.21 -27.54
CA CYS A 13 12.85 -15.37 -26.50
C CYS A 13 11.42 -15.89 -26.25
N LEU A 14 11.18 -16.49 -25.07
CA LEU A 14 9.83 -16.68 -24.58
C LEU A 14 9.19 -15.29 -24.45
N GLN A 15 8.33 -14.94 -25.40
CA GLN A 15 7.42 -13.83 -25.22
C GLN A 15 6.35 -14.26 -24.22
N THR A 16 6.39 -13.71 -23.01
CA THR A 16 5.25 -13.78 -22.09
C THR A 16 4.07 -13.10 -22.78
N GLN A 17 3.14 -13.89 -23.29
CA GLN A 17 1.92 -13.37 -23.89
C GLN A 17 1.13 -12.68 -22.78
N ALA A 18 1.12 -11.35 -22.77
CA ALA A 18 0.28 -10.59 -21.85
C ALA A 18 -1.17 -11.02 -22.10
N GLY A 19 -1.85 -11.48 -21.04
CA GLY A 19 -3.27 -11.79 -21.10
C GLY A 19 -4.10 -10.57 -21.54
N PRO A 20 -5.39 -10.75 -21.88
CA PRO A 20 -6.25 -9.64 -22.28
C PRO A 20 -6.24 -8.53 -21.23
N ASP A 21 -6.02 -7.28 -21.64
CA ASP A 21 -6.02 -6.13 -20.73
C ASP A 21 -7.44 -5.84 -20.24
N PHE A 22 -7.78 -6.37 -19.07
CA PHE A 22 -9.14 -6.30 -18.53
C PHE A 22 -9.37 -5.07 -17.64
N LEU A 23 -8.34 -4.26 -17.37
CA LEU A 23 -8.45 -3.02 -16.58
C LEU A 23 -7.96 -1.81 -17.37
N PRO A 24 -8.55 -1.48 -18.54
CA PRO A 24 -7.96 -0.53 -19.48
C PRO A 24 -7.74 0.87 -18.90
N GLN A 25 -8.55 1.28 -17.91
CA GLN A 25 -8.49 2.61 -17.30
C GLN A 25 -7.45 2.78 -16.19
N ALA A 26 -6.89 1.69 -15.65
CA ALA A 26 -5.74 1.80 -14.74
C ALA A 26 -4.50 2.32 -15.53
N GLN A 27 -3.52 2.93 -14.87
CA GLN A 27 -2.23 3.20 -15.53
C GLN A 27 -1.23 2.06 -15.34
N ALA A 28 -1.30 1.40 -14.18
CA ALA A 28 -0.56 0.18 -13.90
C ALA A 28 -1.34 -0.70 -12.92
N TYR A 29 -1.16 -2.00 -13.03
CA TYR A 29 -1.68 -2.97 -12.07
C TYR A 29 -0.80 -4.21 -11.98
N LEU A 30 -0.95 -4.92 -10.85
CA LEU A 30 -0.43 -6.26 -10.64
C LEU A 30 -1.45 -7.05 -9.82
N VAL A 31 -1.72 -8.29 -10.24
CA VAL A 31 -2.52 -9.26 -9.50
C VAL A 31 -1.68 -10.50 -9.28
N GLU A 32 -1.53 -10.91 -8.03
CA GLU A 32 -0.87 -12.15 -7.66
C GLU A 32 -1.78 -13.02 -6.80
N ALA A 33 -1.57 -14.33 -6.89
CA ALA A 33 -2.16 -15.33 -6.03
C ALA A 33 -1.05 -16.21 -5.46
N ASP A 34 -0.99 -16.31 -4.13
CA ASP A 34 -0.04 -17.17 -3.42
C ASP A 34 1.44 -16.97 -3.85
N GLY A 35 1.82 -15.72 -4.14
CA GLY A 35 3.16 -15.34 -4.57
C GLY A 35 3.45 -15.57 -6.06
N ARG A 36 2.47 -16.03 -6.84
CA ARG A 36 2.55 -16.13 -8.30
C ARG A 36 1.76 -15.01 -8.96
N ILE A 37 2.40 -14.28 -9.86
CA ILE A 37 1.73 -13.25 -10.67
C ILE A 37 0.77 -13.92 -11.65
N LEU A 38 -0.49 -13.50 -11.63
CA LEU A 38 -1.51 -13.93 -12.58
C LEU A 38 -1.57 -12.97 -13.76
N TRP A 39 -1.69 -11.67 -13.48
CA TRP A 39 -1.77 -10.63 -14.49
C TRP A 39 -1.06 -9.36 -14.05
N GLU A 40 -0.48 -8.64 -15.00
CA GLU A 40 0.12 -7.35 -14.76
C GLU A 40 0.13 -6.48 -16.01
N ARG A 41 0.12 -5.17 -15.80
CA ARG A 41 0.34 -4.18 -16.86
C ARG A 41 1.13 -3.03 -16.29
N ASN A 42 2.23 -2.68 -16.95
CA ASN A 42 3.14 -1.61 -16.51
C ASN A 42 3.57 -1.77 -15.03
N ALA A 43 3.71 -3.01 -14.54
CA ALA A 43 3.88 -3.26 -13.11
C ALA A 43 5.15 -2.61 -12.52
N ASP A 44 6.18 -2.39 -13.34
CA ASP A 44 7.43 -1.73 -12.95
C ASP A 44 7.43 -0.22 -13.19
N ARG A 45 6.37 0.34 -13.81
CA ARG A 45 6.26 1.78 -14.11
C ARG A 45 6.15 2.57 -12.81
N PRO A 46 7.05 3.53 -12.55
CA PRO A 46 6.97 4.37 -11.37
C PRO A 46 5.85 5.41 -11.52
N LEU A 47 4.90 5.39 -10.59
CA LEU A 47 3.77 6.33 -10.52
C LEU A 47 3.63 6.87 -9.09
N PRO A 48 3.00 8.04 -8.89
CA PRO A 48 2.72 8.53 -7.54
C PRO A 48 1.81 7.55 -6.78
N PRO A 49 2.20 7.02 -5.61
CA PRO A 49 1.43 6.03 -4.86
C PRO A 49 0.30 6.60 -4.01
N ALA A 50 0.20 7.93 -3.87
CA ALA A 50 -0.65 8.58 -2.86
C ALA A 50 -0.46 7.93 -1.47
N SER A 51 -1.53 7.81 -0.68
CA SER A 51 -1.48 7.22 0.67
C SER A 51 -1.13 5.72 0.74
N LEU A 52 -0.88 5.03 -0.37
CA LEU A 52 -0.29 3.68 -0.30
C LEU A 52 1.09 3.71 0.36
N THR A 53 1.78 4.85 0.29
CA THR A 53 3.01 5.18 1.01
C THR A 53 2.97 4.84 2.50
N LYS A 54 1.79 4.98 3.14
CA LYS A 54 1.66 4.75 4.59
C LYS A 54 1.91 3.30 5.01
N LEU A 55 1.96 2.33 4.08
CA LEU A 55 2.41 0.97 4.40
C LEU A 55 3.89 0.93 4.79
N MET A 56 4.76 1.69 4.09
CA MET A 56 6.17 1.81 4.47
C MET A 56 6.30 2.49 5.84
N THR A 57 5.50 3.54 6.08
CA THR A 57 5.47 4.24 7.38
C THR A 57 5.07 3.29 8.50
N ALA A 58 3.99 2.51 8.32
CA ALA A 58 3.54 1.54 9.30
C ALA A 58 4.57 0.44 9.57
N LEU A 59 5.25 -0.06 8.53
CA LEU A 59 6.33 -1.04 8.69
C LEU A 59 7.49 -0.49 9.53
N LEU A 60 7.97 0.74 9.26
CA LEU A 60 9.05 1.34 10.04
C LEU A 60 8.64 1.64 11.49
N VAL A 61 7.39 2.04 11.71
CA VAL A 61 6.83 2.24 13.06
C VAL A 61 6.77 0.91 13.82
N GLN A 62 6.34 -0.17 13.15
CA GLN A 62 6.35 -1.50 13.73
C GLN A 62 7.77 -1.98 14.07
N GLU A 63 8.73 -1.79 13.15
CA GLU A 63 10.13 -2.17 13.32
C GLU A 63 10.82 -1.38 14.44
N ARG A 64 10.44 -0.11 14.65
CA ARG A 64 10.86 0.68 15.81
C ARG A 64 10.38 0.08 17.13
N GLY A 65 9.23 -0.60 17.12
CA GLY A 65 8.63 -1.22 18.30
C GLY A 65 8.03 -0.19 19.27
N ALA A 66 7.83 -0.59 20.52
CA ALA A 66 7.32 0.27 21.59
C ALA A 66 5.98 0.97 21.28
N LEU A 67 5.05 0.26 20.63
CA LEU A 67 3.77 0.80 20.15
C LEU A 67 2.84 1.30 21.28
N ASP A 68 3.07 0.87 22.51
CA ASP A 68 2.37 1.38 23.70
C ASP A 68 2.89 2.74 24.19
N ARG A 69 3.99 3.24 23.64
CA ARG A 69 4.54 4.55 24.02
C ARG A 69 3.67 5.67 23.50
N GLU A 70 3.64 6.72 24.31
CA GLU A 70 2.94 7.95 24.01
C GLU A 70 3.73 8.78 22.99
N VAL A 71 3.02 9.24 21.97
CA VAL A 71 3.49 10.18 20.96
C VAL A 71 2.78 11.50 21.19
N THR A 72 3.55 12.58 21.32
CA THR A 72 3.00 13.93 21.40
C THR A 72 2.90 14.52 20.00
N VAL A 73 1.70 14.93 19.62
CA VAL A 73 1.45 15.59 18.34
C VAL A 73 2.02 17.00 18.40
N ASP A 74 2.89 17.33 17.47
CA ASP A 74 3.51 18.65 17.38
C ASP A 74 2.66 19.60 16.49
N ARG A 75 3.17 20.81 16.23
CA ARG A 75 2.46 21.76 15.37
C ARG A 75 2.52 21.36 13.89
N ALA A 76 3.63 20.80 13.41
CA ALA A 76 3.78 20.43 12.01
C ALA A 76 2.78 19.33 11.63
N ALA A 77 2.72 18.25 12.41
CA ALA A 77 1.80 17.15 12.22
C ALA A 77 0.33 17.61 12.32
N ALA A 78 -0.02 18.46 13.28
CA ALA A 78 -1.38 18.98 13.41
C ALA A 78 -1.84 19.85 12.23
N MET A 79 -0.89 20.45 11.49
CA MET A 79 -1.15 21.31 10.33
C MET A 79 -1.23 20.52 9.01
N GLU A 80 -1.12 19.20 9.05
CA GLU A 80 -1.27 18.36 7.88
C GLU A 80 -2.60 18.53 7.15
N THR A 81 -2.56 18.37 5.82
CA THR A 81 -3.69 18.62 4.93
C THR A 81 -4.29 17.31 4.40
N GLY A 82 -5.46 17.39 3.75
CA GLY A 82 -6.13 16.22 3.19
C GLY A 82 -6.84 15.39 4.27
N SER A 83 -6.60 14.08 4.29
CA SER A 83 -7.25 13.19 5.26
C SER A 83 -6.61 13.35 6.63
N ARG A 84 -7.36 13.73 7.66
CA ARG A 84 -6.87 13.97 9.02
C ARG A 84 -7.90 13.55 10.08
N LEU A 85 -7.45 13.36 11.32
CA LEU A 85 -8.36 13.26 12.48
C LEU A 85 -8.67 14.62 13.11
N GLY A 86 -7.84 15.64 12.82
CA GLY A 86 -7.89 16.92 13.50
C GLY A 86 -7.20 16.87 14.86
N LEU A 87 -6.09 16.14 14.95
CA LEU A 87 -5.23 16.14 16.13
C LEU A 87 -4.76 17.58 16.42
N ALA A 88 -4.68 17.96 17.69
CA ALA A 88 -4.21 19.27 18.11
C ALA A 88 -2.77 19.20 18.62
N PRO A 89 -1.98 20.28 18.50
CA PRO A 89 -0.66 20.33 19.14
C PRO A 89 -0.78 20.05 20.65
N GLY A 90 0.03 19.13 21.15
CA GLY A 90 0.01 18.67 22.53
C GLY A 90 -0.98 17.53 22.82
N ASP A 91 -1.77 17.08 21.85
CA ASP A 91 -2.46 15.80 21.97
C ASP A 91 -1.44 14.68 22.16
N ARG A 92 -1.80 13.69 22.97
CA ARG A 92 -0.95 12.55 23.28
C ARG A 92 -1.71 11.26 23.09
N LEU A 93 -1.21 10.39 22.21
CA LEU A 93 -1.84 9.12 21.82
C LEU A 93 -0.78 8.02 21.83
N LYS A 94 -1.19 6.76 21.98
CA LYS A 94 -0.26 5.64 21.77
C LYS A 94 0.19 5.59 20.31
N ALA A 95 1.44 5.18 20.06
CA ALA A 95 1.92 4.96 18.69
C ALA A 95 1.05 3.92 17.94
N ALA A 96 0.53 2.90 18.62
CA ALA A 96 -0.45 1.95 18.07
C ALA A 96 -1.72 2.65 17.54
N ASP A 97 -2.26 3.61 18.29
CA ASP A 97 -3.49 4.33 17.94
C ASP A 97 -3.27 5.26 16.74
N LEU A 98 -2.12 5.93 16.69
CA LEU A 98 -1.75 6.74 15.53
C LEU A 98 -1.51 5.87 14.29
N MET A 99 -0.93 4.67 14.45
CA MET A 99 -0.72 3.74 13.35
C MET A 99 -2.06 3.23 12.81
N ALA A 100 -3.00 2.93 13.71
CA ALA A 100 -4.38 2.60 13.35
C ALA A 100 -5.05 3.75 12.58
N ALA A 101 -4.92 5.00 13.04
CA ALA A 101 -5.45 6.17 12.35
C ALA A 101 -4.86 6.35 10.94
N ALA A 102 -3.55 6.15 10.79
CA ALA A 102 -2.84 6.24 9.52
C ALA A 102 -3.27 5.13 8.53
N LEU A 103 -3.55 3.93 9.00
CA LEU A 103 -3.94 2.80 8.15
C LEU A 103 -5.44 2.80 7.81
N ILE A 104 -6.31 2.96 8.81
CA ILE A 104 -7.78 2.84 8.68
C ILE A 104 -8.38 4.10 8.03
N GLN A 105 -8.13 5.27 8.64
CA GLN A 105 -8.68 6.56 8.19
C GLN A 105 -7.76 7.29 7.22
N SER A 106 -6.55 6.77 6.96
CA SER A 106 -5.55 7.44 6.12
C SER A 106 -5.12 8.82 6.67
N ALA A 107 -5.15 9.00 7.99
CA ALA A 107 -4.90 10.27 8.65
C ALA A 107 -3.43 10.72 8.49
N ASN A 108 -3.23 11.89 7.89
CA ASN A 108 -1.92 12.49 7.60
C ASN A 108 -1.30 13.09 8.86
N ASP A 109 -2.11 13.73 9.71
CA ASP A 109 -1.68 14.24 11.02
C ASP A 109 -1.12 13.14 11.92
N ALA A 110 -1.79 11.98 11.99
CA ALA A 110 -1.28 10.82 12.71
C ALA A 110 -0.01 10.23 12.08
N CYS A 111 0.05 10.18 10.74
CA CYS A 111 1.18 9.65 9.98
C CYS A 111 2.45 10.50 10.15
N HIS A 112 2.32 11.84 10.09
CA HIS A 112 3.43 12.76 10.31
C HIS A 112 3.94 12.67 11.75
N ALA A 113 3.04 12.68 12.74
CA ALA A 113 3.41 12.54 14.14
C ALA A 113 4.21 11.24 14.41
N LEU A 114 3.86 10.14 13.73
CA LEU A 114 4.64 8.90 13.79
C LEU A 114 6.01 9.02 13.14
N ALA A 115 6.11 9.70 11.99
CA ALA A 115 7.39 9.91 11.30
C ALA A 115 8.38 10.67 12.20
N ASP A 116 7.92 11.76 12.81
CA ASP A 116 8.71 12.56 13.76
C ASP A 116 9.05 11.76 15.01
N TRP A 117 8.12 10.97 15.55
CA TRP A 117 8.39 10.14 16.72
C TRP A 117 9.47 9.08 16.46
N VAL A 118 9.47 8.46 15.27
CA VAL A 118 10.46 7.44 14.92
C VAL A 118 11.84 8.05 14.67
N ALA A 119 11.92 9.17 13.94
CA ALA A 119 13.18 9.68 13.39
C ALA A 119 13.60 11.08 13.86
N GLY A 120 12.77 11.75 14.66
CA GLY A 120 12.96 13.13 15.14
C GLY A 120 12.43 14.20 14.19
N ASP A 121 12.39 13.92 12.88
CA ASP A 121 11.78 14.77 11.85
C ASP A 121 11.45 13.97 10.58
N GLU A 122 10.56 14.50 9.73
CA GLU A 122 10.16 13.86 8.47
C GLU A 122 11.33 13.62 7.50
N ALA A 123 12.33 14.52 7.43
CA ALA A 123 13.45 14.36 6.49
C ALA A 123 14.30 13.13 6.82
N ARG A 124 14.61 12.91 8.11
CA ARG A 124 15.27 11.70 8.61
C ARG A 124 14.39 10.48 8.42
N PHE A 125 13.08 10.59 8.64
CA PHE A 125 12.15 9.49 8.39
C PHE A 125 12.14 9.07 6.92
N VAL A 126 12.09 10.02 5.98
CA VAL A 126 12.17 9.76 4.54
C VAL A 126 13.49 9.10 4.15
N ALA A 127 14.60 9.46 4.83
CA ALA A 127 15.87 8.76 4.64
C ALA A 127 15.78 7.29 5.06
N LEU A 128 15.13 6.98 6.19
CA LEU A 128 14.85 5.61 6.64
C LEU A 128 13.94 4.86 5.65
N MET A 129 12.87 5.49 5.16
CA MET A 129 11.96 4.90 4.17
C MET A 129 12.71 4.48 2.91
N ASN A 130 13.57 5.34 2.38
CA ASN A 130 14.34 5.03 1.18
C ASN A 130 15.47 4.03 1.44
N ALA A 131 16.07 4.03 2.63
CA ALA A 131 17.02 2.98 3.03
C ALA A 131 16.33 1.61 3.10
N ARG A 132 15.13 1.56 3.68
CA ARG A 132 14.32 0.35 3.75
C ARG A 132 13.88 -0.11 2.36
N ALA A 133 13.42 0.79 1.50
CA ALA A 133 13.09 0.48 0.11
C ALA A 133 14.26 -0.19 -0.63
N ARG A 134 15.50 0.30 -0.46
CA ARG A 134 16.70 -0.33 -1.03
C ARG A 134 16.98 -1.72 -0.45
N GLN A 135 16.87 -1.88 0.87
CA GLN A 135 17.06 -3.19 1.53
C GLN A 135 16.07 -4.24 1.05
N LEU A 136 14.84 -3.81 0.74
CA LEU A 136 13.77 -4.67 0.23
C LEU A 136 13.82 -4.87 -1.30
N GLY A 137 14.77 -4.23 -2.00
CA GLY A 137 14.89 -4.34 -3.45
C GLY A 137 13.78 -3.61 -4.24
N LEU A 138 13.11 -2.61 -3.65
CA LEU A 138 12.03 -1.84 -4.28
C LEU A 138 12.61 -0.84 -5.30
N ALA A 139 13.05 -1.34 -6.45
CA ALA A 139 13.89 -0.64 -7.41
C ALA A 139 13.24 0.57 -8.08
N SER A 140 11.90 0.58 -8.19
CA SER A 140 11.12 1.65 -8.80
C SER A 140 10.49 2.59 -7.77
N THR A 141 10.91 2.50 -6.51
CA THR A 141 10.35 3.25 -5.39
C THR A 141 11.29 4.35 -4.89
N ARG A 142 10.72 5.55 -4.69
CA ARG A 142 11.37 6.66 -4.00
C ARG A 142 10.33 7.47 -3.23
N PHE A 143 10.52 7.57 -1.92
CA PHE A 143 9.69 8.40 -1.05
C PHE A 143 10.32 9.78 -0.87
N THR A 144 9.47 10.79 -0.72
CA THR A 144 9.86 12.20 -0.46
C THR A 144 9.18 12.80 0.75
N ASN A 145 8.15 12.11 1.27
CA ASN A 145 7.36 12.45 2.45
C ASN A 145 6.81 11.13 3.03
N ALA A 146 6.36 11.16 4.28
CA ALA A 146 5.90 9.97 4.99
C ALA A 146 4.47 9.54 4.63
N CYS A 147 3.66 10.48 4.12
CA CYS A 147 2.21 10.31 4.09
C CYS A 147 1.60 10.20 2.68
N GLY A 148 2.41 10.35 1.63
CA GLY A 148 1.97 10.17 0.25
C GLY A 148 1.36 11.42 -0.37
N HIS A 149 1.83 12.60 0.03
CA HIS A 149 1.47 13.86 -0.62
C HIS A 149 2.11 13.96 -2.00
N ASP A 150 1.44 14.65 -2.93
CA ASP A 150 1.97 14.96 -4.25
C ASP A 150 3.23 15.82 -4.10
N GLN A 151 4.36 15.29 -4.55
CA GLN A 151 5.65 15.96 -4.48
C GLN A 151 6.57 15.40 -5.58
N PRO A 152 7.40 16.24 -6.22
CA PRO A 152 8.29 15.79 -7.28
C PRO A 152 9.16 14.60 -6.88
N GLY A 153 9.07 13.53 -7.66
CA GLY A 153 9.85 12.31 -7.45
C GLY A 153 9.33 11.38 -6.36
N HIS A 154 8.16 11.64 -5.77
CA HIS A 154 7.43 10.68 -4.92
C HIS A 154 6.78 9.61 -5.81
N ARG A 155 7.29 8.37 -5.78
CA ARG A 155 6.86 7.32 -6.70
C ARG A 155 7.06 5.91 -6.16
N ALA A 156 6.26 4.97 -6.64
CA ALA A 156 6.44 3.54 -6.48
C ALA A 156 5.86 2.82 -7.71
N SER A 157 6.25 1.57 -7.93
CA SER A 157 5.65 0.71 -8.96
C SER A 157 4.60 -0.23 -8.35
N ALA A 158 3.76 -0.83 -9.19
CA ALA A 158 2.78 -1.82 -8.70
C ALA A 158 3.49 -3.06 -8.12
N ARG A 159 4.60 -3.48 -8.72
CA ARG A 159 5.43 -4.60 -8.25
C ARG A 159 6.05 -4.33 -6.88
N ASP A 160 6.65 -3.15 -6.70
CA ASP A 160 7.25 -2.77 -5.43
C ASP A 160 6.20 -2.66 -4.31
N LEU A 161 5.02 -2.11 -4.64
CA LEU A 161 3.92 -2.00 -3.69
C LEU A 161 3.30 -3.36 -3.35
N ALA A 162 3.29 -4.32 -4.27
CA ALA A 162 2.87 -5.69 -3.99
C ALA A 162 3.82 -6.36 -2.99
N ALA A 163 5.14 -6.26 -3.23
CA ALA A 163 6.16 -6.75 -2.31
C ALA A 163 6.04 -6.11 -0.92
N LEU A 164 5.86 -4.78 -0.88
CA LEU A 164 5.66 -4.04 0.37
C LEU A 164 4.40 -4.49 1.12
N ALA A 165 3.30 -4.70 0.41
CA ALA A 165 2.04 -5.15 0.98
C ALA A 165 2.12 -6.57 1.51
N THR A 166 2.81 -7.49 0.82
CA THR A 166 3.04 -8.86 1.30
C THR A 166 3.82 -8.86 2.61
N LEU A 167 4.86 -8.01 2.75
CA LEU A 167 5.58 -7.85 4.01
C LEU A 167 4.70 -7.22 5.11
N ALA A 168 3.93 -6.19 4.78
CA ALA A 168 3.01 -5.55 5.71
C ALA A 168 1.95 -6.52 6.23
N LEU A 169 1.39 -7.38 5.37
CA LEU A 169 0.41 -8.40 5.74
C LEU A 169 1.01 -9.56 6.55
N ALA A 170 2.33 -9.77 6.49
CA ALA A 170 3.02 -10.73 7.35
C ALA A 170 3.18 -10.24 8.79
N VAL A 171 3.02 -8.93 9.04
CA VAL A 171 3.01 -8.35 10.40
C VAL A 171 1.59 -8.46 10.97
N PRO A 172 1.36 -9.26 12.03
CA PRO A 172 0.00 -9.51 12.54
C PRO A 172 -0.77 -8.25 12.91
N GLU A 173 -0.09 -7.26 13.50
CA GLU A 173 -0.74 -6.01 13.91
C GLU A 173 -1.18 -5.16 12.71
N ILE A 174 -0.34 -5.04 11.67
CA ILE A 174 -0.72 -4.30 10.45
C ILE A 174 -1.85 -5.04 9.73
N ALA A 175 -1.75 -6.36 9.56
CA ALA A 175 -2.79 -7.18 8.95
C ALA A 175 -4.15 -7.04 9.67
N ARG A 176 -4.14 -7.06 11.01
CA ARG A 176 -5.32 -6.82 11.83
C ARG A 176 -5.90 -5.43 11.58
N LEU A 177 -5.08 -4.37 11.66
CA LEU A 177 -5.55 -2.99 11.52
C LEU A 177 -6.16 -2.70 10.15
N VAL A 178 -5.54 -3.16 9.06
CA VAL A 178 -6.04 -2.86 7.70
C VAL A 178 -7.35 -3.61 7.37
N ALA A 179 -7.65 -4.69 8.10
CA ALA A 179 -8.88 -5.48 7.96
C ALA A 179 -10.05 -4.97 8.84
N LEU A 180 -9.80 -4.12 9.85
CA LEU A 180 -10.85 -3.63 10.72
C LEU A 180 -11.82 -2.70 9.97
N PRO A 181 -13.15 -2.86 10.12
CA PRO A 181 -14.12 -1.92 9.55
C PRO A 181 -14.10 -0.57 10.27
N GLU A 182 -13.90 -0.59 11.58
CA GLU A 182 -13.86 0.58 12.44
C GLU A 182 -13.00 0.32 13.68
N LEU A 183 -12.55 1.40 14.31
CA LEU A 183 -11.87 1.36 15.60
C LEU A 183 -12.08 2.69 16.32
N ALA A 184 -12.27 2.66 17.64
CA ALA A 184 -12.21 3.86 18.46
C ALA A 184 -10.82 3.98 19.12
N ILE A 185 -10.23 5.17 19.05
CA ILE A 185 -8.98 5.50 19.72
C ILE A 185 -9.17 6.76 20.58
N ALA A 186 -8.31 6.98 21.57
CA ALA A 186 -8.42 8.15 22.44
C ALA A 186 -7.06 8.74 22.78
N THR A 187 -7.05 10.01 23.18
CA THR A 187 -5.88 10.57 23.86
C THR A 187 -5.64 9.83 25.17
N THR A 188 -4.38 9.68 25.56
CA THR A 188 -3.98 8.95 26.78
C THR A 188 -4.53 9.56 28.07
N ASN A 189 -4.85 10.86 28.05
CA ASN A 189 -5.54 11.57 29.13
C ASN A 189 -7.07 11.40 29.11
N GLY A 190 -7.62 10.65 28.16
CA GLY A 190 -9.05 10.37 28.00
C GLY A 190 -9.92 11.56 27.54
N ARG A 191 -9.34 12.74 27.27
CA ARG A 191 -10.13 13.95 26.95
C ARG A 191 -10.73 13.97 25.56
N ARG A 192 -10.13 13.27 24.59
CA ARG A 192 -10.59 13.23 23.20
C ARG A 192 -10.66 11.79 22.72
N THR A 193 -11.73 11.46 22.02
CA THR A 193 -11.93 10.15 21.39
C THR A 193 -12.19 10.36 19.90
N PHE A 194 -11.67 9.46 19.07
CA PHE A 194 -11.80 9.50 17.63
C PHE A 194 -12.34 8.15 17.16
N ARG A 195 -13.35 8.16 16.29
CA ARG A 195 -13.82 6.96 15.59
C ARG A 195 -13.18 6.92 14.21
N LEU A 196 -12.49 5.84 13.93
CA LEU A 196 -11.86 5.54 12.65
C LEU A 196 -12.82 4.67 11.84
N THR A 197 -12.99 4.98 10.57
CA THR A 197 -13.78 4.18 9.63
C THR A 197 -12.90 3.81 8.45
N ASN A 198 -12.86 2.53 8.11
CA ASN A 198 -11.98 2.06 7.06
C ASN A 198 -12.39 2.65 5.70
N LYS A 199 -11.43 3.29 5.03
CA LYS A 199 -11.63 3.87 3.69
C LYS A 199 -11.59 2.83 2.57
N ASN A 200 -11.23 1.58 2.86
CA ASN A 200 -11.30 0.49 1.90
C ASN A 200 -12.74 -0.01 1.76
N ALA A 201 -13.38 0.31 0.64
CA ALA A 201 -14.78 -0.02 0.39
C ALA A 201 -15.06 -1.52 0.24
N LEU A 202 -14.02 -2.37 0.16
CA LEU A 202 -14.18 -3.83 0.15
C LEU A 202 -14.45 -4.39 1.55
N ILE A 203 -14.01 -3.72 2.61
CA ILE A 203 -14.20 -4.19 3.99
C ILE A 203 -15.70 -4.20 4.33
N GLY A 204 -16.17 -5.36 4.81
CA GLY A 204 -17.58 -5.61 5.10
C GLY A 204 -18.48 -5.81 3.88
N ARG A 205 -17.93 -5.77 2.65
CA ARG A 205 -18.72 -5.87 1.41
C ARG A 205 -18.25 -6.99 0.48
N TYR A 206 -16.94 -7.20 0.36
CA TYR A 206 -16.38 -8.23 -0.49
C TYR A 206 -16.01 -9.47 0.34
N PRO A 207 -16.57 -10.67 0.05
CA PRO A 207 -16.30 -11.88 0.82
C PRO A 207 -14.81 -12.23 0.84
N GLY A 208 -14.26 -12.41 2.04
CA GLY A 208 -12.85 -12.74 2.25
C GLY A 208 -11.90 -11.54 2.21
N ALA A 209 -12.39 -10.29 2.12
CA ALA A 209 -11.54 -9.10 2.09
C ALA A 209 -10.66 -8.99 3.35
N GLN A 210 -9.36 -8.78 3.13
CA GLN A 210 -8.33 -8.57 4.15
C GLN A 210 -7.84 -7.11 4.20
N GLY A 211 -8.39 -6.23 3.36
CA GLY A 211 -8.12 -4.79 3.42
C GLY A 211 -6.89 -4.36 2.63
N VAL A 212 -5.85 -3.91 3.35
CA VAL A 212 -4.62 -3.21 2.89
C VAL A 212 -4.72 -1.69 2.86
N LYS A 213 -4.86 -1.01 1.70
CA LYS A 213 -4.77 0.46 1.70
C LYS A 213 -5.31 1.11 0.43
N SER A 214 -6.07 2.19 0.59
CA SER A 214 -6.44 3.08 -0.52
C SER A 214 -5.68 4.41 -0.47
N GLY A 215 -5.55 5.06 -1.63
CA GLY A 215 -4.90 6.37 -1.75
C GLY A 215 -5.51 7.21 -2.86
N TYR A 216 -5.57 8.52 -2.69
CA TYR A 216 -5.95 9.45 -3.74
C TYR A 216 -5.25 10.78 -3.53
N THR A 217 -4.73 11.32 -4.62
CA THR A 217 -4.29 12.71 -4.77
C THR A 217 -4.63 13.16 -6.19
N GLN A 218 -4.44 14.43 -6.51
CA GLN A 218 -4.71 14.92 -7.85
C GLN A 218 -3.72 14.32 -8.86
N GLN A 219 -2.44 14.21 -8.49
CA GLN A 219 -1.41 13.67 -9.39
C GLN A 219 -1.44 12.14 -9.49
N ALA A 220 -1.69 11.43 -8.39
CA ALA A 220 -1.72 9.96 -8.38
C ALA A 220 -3.00 9.38 -9.01
N GLY A 221 -4.10 10.14 -8.99
CA GLY A 221 -5.42 9.58 -9.21
C GLY A 221 -5.79 8.57 -8.11
N LYS A 222 -6.76 7.71 -8.39
CA LYS A 222 -7.26 6.72 -7.41
C LYS A 222 -6.36 5.49 -7.40
N CYS A 223 -5.70 5.24 -6.28
CA CYS A 223 -4.85 4.06 -6.07
C CYS A 223 -5.47 3.12 -5.03
N LEU A 224 -5.14 1.83 -5.12
CA LEU A 224 -5.60 0.80 -4.20
C LEU A 224 -4.60 -0.35 -4.13
N ILE A 225 -4.36 -0.85 -2.92
CA ILE A 225 -3.89 -2.21 -2.71
C ILE A 225 -5.02 -2.92 -1.97
N ALA A 226 -5.41 -4.09 -2.45
CA ALA A 226 -6.46 -4.92 -1.89
C ALA A 226 -5.98 -6.36 -1.77
N ALA A 227 -6.36 -7.04 -0.68
CA ALA A 227 -6.16 -8.47 -0.54
C ALA A 227 -7.47 -9.15 -0.16
N ALA A 228 -7.64 -10.40 -0.59
CA ALA A 228 -8.72 -11.26 -0.16
C ALA A 228 -8.24 -12.71 -0.04
N GLN A 229 -8.90 -13.49 0.81
CA GLN A 229 -8.63 -14.92 0.98
C GLN A 229 -9.92 -15.74 0.84
N ARG A 230 -9.87 -16.80 0.02
CA ARG A 230 -10.95 -17.77 -0.18
C ARG A 230 -10.36 -19.15 -0.41
N ASP A 231 -10.96 -20.18 0.17
CA ASP A 231 -10.61 -21.59 -0.09
C ASP A 231 -9.11 -21.90 0.05
N GLY A 232 -8.44 -21.28 1.03
CA GLY A 232 -6.99 -21.46 1.27
C GLY A 232 -6.07 -20.58 0.42
N HIS A 233 -6.58 -19.94 -0.62
CA HIS A 233 -5.80 -19.08 -1.52
C HIS A 233 -5.90 -17.60 -1.13
N ARG A 234 -4.79 -16.87 -1.20
CA ARG A 234 -4.78 -15.41 -1.04
C ARG A 234 -4.46 -14.73 -2.37
N VAL A 235 -5.32 -13.79 -2.76
CA VAL A 235 -5.10 -12.90 -3.91
C VAL A 235 -4.76 -11.50 -3.41
N LEU A 236 -3.70 -10.92 -3.95
CA LEU A 236 -3.29 -9.52 -3.74
C LEU A 236 -3.39 -8.77 -5.07
N LEU A 237 -3.96 -7.58 -5.02
CA LEU A 237 -4.17 -6.68 -6.15
C LEU A 237 -3.57 -5.31 -5.83
N VAL A 238 -2.80 -4.77 -6.78
CA VAL A 238 -2.35 -3.38 -6.77
C VAL A 238 -2.89 -2.66 -8.00
N LEU A 239 -3.53 -1.51 -7.78
CA LEU A 239 -4.05 -0.61 -8.80
C LEU A 239 -3.46 0.78 -8.63
N LEU A 240 -2.83 1.31 -9.69
CA LEU A 240 -2.30 2.67 -9.73
C LEU A 240 -3.02 3.49 -10.80
N ASN A 241 -3.50 4.66 -10.38
CA ASN A 241 -4.36 5.55 -11.16
C ASN A 241 -5.49 4.80 -11.89
N ALA A 242 -6.37 4.16 -11.12
CA ALA A 242 -7.54 3.39 -11.58
C ALA A 242 -8.84 4.10 -11.15
N PRO A 243 -9.47 4.89 -12.06
CA PRO A 243 -10.68 5.66 -11.76
C PRO A 243 -11.84 4.84 -11.17
N ASN A 244 -11.94 3.55 -11.53
CA ASN A 244 -12.97 2.62 -11.09
C ASN A 244 -12.48 1.60 -10.05
N ARG A 245 -11.38 1.90 -9.33
CA ARG A 245 -10.64 0.99 -8.43
C ARG A 245 -11.46 0.00 -7.59
N TRP A 246 -12.66 0.34 -7.14
CA TRP A 246 -13.48 -0.55 -6.32
C TRP A 246 -14.17 -1.65 -7.14
N TRP A 247 -14.72 -1.28 -8.30
CA TRP A 247 -15.33 -2.21 -9.24
C TRP A 247 -14.24 -3.08 -9.88
N ASP A 248 -13.17 -2.42 -10.34
CA ASP A 248 -11.98 -3.07 -10.89
C ASP A 248 -11.42 -4.10 -9.89
N ALA A 249 -11.37 -3.75 -8.59
CA ALA A 249 -10.88 -4.67 -7.58
C ALA A 249 -11.79 -5.88 -7.36
N SER A 250 -13.09 -5.68 -7.18
CA SER A 250 -14.02 -6.81 -7.01
C SER A 250 -13.97 -7.76 -8.20
N ASP A 251 -14.01 -7.23 -9.44
CA ASP A 251 -13.95 -8.04 -10.66
C ASP A 251 -12.61 -8.78 -10.80
N SER A 252 -11.49 -8.10 -10.53
CA SER A 252 -10.15 -8.72 -10.56
C SER A 252 -10.02 -9.86 -9.55
N LEU A 253 -10.48 -9.65 -8.32
CA LEU A 253 -10.43 -10.66 -7.27
C LEU A 253 -11.33 -11.86 -7.62
N ASP A 254 -12.55 -11.63 -8.13
CA ASP A 254 -13.47 -12.71 -8.52
C ASP A 254 -12.91 -13.54 -9.67
N ARG A 255 -12.32 -12.89 -10.69
CA ARG A 255 -11.63 -13.57 -11.79
C ARG A 255 -10.44 -14.38 -11.27
N ALA A 256 -9.65 -13.84 -10.35
CA ALA A 256 -8.44 -14.50 -9.87
C ALA A 256 -8.81 -15.78 -9.13
N PHE A 257 -9.81 -15.71 -8.24
CA PHE A 257 -10.32 -16.91 -7.57
C PHE A 257 -10.98 -17.90 -8.53
N ALA A 258 -11.58 -17.45 -9.64
CA ALA A 258 -12.11 -18.35 -10.66
C ALA A 258 -11.00 -19.09 -11.41
N GLU A 259 -9.88 -18.43 -11.74
CA GLU A 259 -8.72 -19.08 -12.36
C GLU A 259 -8.07 -20.10 -11.42
N LEU A 260 -7.98 -19.80 -10.13
CA LEU A 260 -7.40 -20.72 -9.13
C LEU A 260 -8.22 -22.00 -8.91
N ARG A 261 -9.52 -21.99 -9.26
CA ARG A 261 -10.39 -23.18 -9.15
C ARG A 261 -10.26 -24.14 -10.34
N GLN A 262 -9.63 -23.72 -11.44
CA GLN A 262 -9.44 -24.62 -12.58
C GLN A 262 -8.33 -25.63 -12.27
N PRO A 263 -8.56 -26.95 -12.44
CA PRO A 263 -7.50 -27.93 -12.30
C PRO A 263 -6.40 -27.65 -13.34
N THR A 264 -5.16 -27.55 -12.88
CA THR A 264 -3.95 -27.41 -13.71
C THR A 264 -3.70 -28.64 -14.57
#